data_AF-A0A966Q4U3-F1
#
_entry.id   AF-A0A966Q4U3-F1
#
_cell.length_a   1.000
_cell.length_b   1.000
_cell.length_c   1.000
_cell.angle_alpha   90.00
_cell.angle_beta   90.00
_cell.angle_gamma   90.00
#
_symmetry.space_group_name_H-M   'P 1'
#
loop_
_entity.id
_entity.type
_entity.pdbx_description
1 polymer ?
#
loop_
_entity_poly.entity_id
_entity_poly.type
_entity_poly.pdbx_seq_one_letter_code
_entity_poly.pdbx_strand_id
1 'polypeptide(L)' 'MLKIETIFAKRREIAKERLKNCETCENYESDIGRCKLCGCFMKFKTVFPSAKCPLNKWEIYKDGEKE' A
#
# COMPACT_ATOMS: atom_id res chain seq x y z
N MET A 1 9.15 25.64 -2.54
CA MET A 1 7.81 25.01 -2.53
C MET A 1 7.73 23.69 -3.34
N LEU A 2 8.83 23.18 -3.91
CA LEU A 2 8.81 22.05 -4.87
C LEU A 2 8.97 20.62 -4.28
N LYS A 3 9.09 20.45 -2.96
CA LYS A 3 9.40 19.14 -2.35
C LYS A 3 8.19 18.39 -1.76
N ILE A 4 7.07 19.09 -1.53
CA ILE A 4 5.91 18.51 -0.83
C ILE A 4 4.99 17.78 -1.82
N GLU A 5 4.75 18.35 -3.00
CA GLU A 5 3.92 17.73 -4.03
C GLU A 5 4.47 16.38 -4.50
N THR A 6 5.80 16.26 -4.59
CA THR A 6 6.48 15.03 -5.02
C THR A 6 6.34 13.89 -4.00
N ILE A 7 6.35 14.18 -2.69
CA ILE A 7 6.14 13.17 -1.64
C ILE A 7 4.73 12.57 -1.75
N PHE A 8 3.70 13.42 -1.84
CA PHE A 8 2.32 12.94 -1.95
C PHE A 8 2.08 12.16 -3.24
N ALA A 9 2.67 12.60 -4.37
CA ALA A 9 2.61 11.86 -5.62
C ALA A 9 3.26 10.46 -5.48
N LYS A 10 4.45 10.38 -4.87
CA LYS A 10 5.16 9.11 -4.67
C LYS A 10 4.37 8.14 -3.78
N ARG A 11 3.80 8.62 -2.67
CA ARG A 11 2.95 7.79 -1.80
C ARG A 11 1.72 7.23 -2.54
N ARG A 12 1.11 8.02 -3.44
CA ARG A 12 -0.02 7.55 -4.25
C ARG A 12 0.39 6.43 -5.20
N GLU A 13 1.54 6.56 -5.86
CA GLU A 13 2.04 5.50 -6.74
C GLU A 13 2.34 4.20 -5.97
N ILE A 14 2.96 4.31 -4.79
CA ILE A 14 3.20 3.15 -3.92
C ILE A 14 1.89 2.50 -3.47
N ALA A 15 0.89 3.30 -3.09
CA ALA A 15 -0.42 2.78 -2.70
C ALA A 15 -1.11 2.03 -3.85
N LYS A 16 -1.00 2.53 -5.09
CA LYS A 16 -1.50 1.87 -6.30
C LYS A 16 -0.79 0.55 -6.56
N GLU A 17 0.54 0.53 -6.48
CA GLU A 17 1.35 -0.67 -6.68
C GLU A 17 1.02 -1.76 -5.64
N ARG A 18 0.94 -1.37 -4.37
CA ARG A 18 0.54 -2.27 -3.28
C ARG A 18 -0.89 -2.81 -3.49
N LEU A 19 -1.82 -1.98 -3.98
CA LEU A 19 -3.19 -2.41 -4.23
C LEU A 19 -3.26 -3.39 -5.39
N LYS A 20 -2.54 -3.13 -6.48
CA LYS A 20 -2.42 -4.03 -7.63
C LYS A 20 -1.86 -5.41 -7.22
N ASN A 21 -0.87 -5.42 -6.31
CA ASN A 21 -0.36 -6.67 -5.72
C ASN A 21 -1.40 -7.42 -4.88
N CYS A 22 -2.32 -6.71 -4.24
CA CYS A 22 -3.42 -7.33 -3.52
C CYS A 22 -4.50 -7.85 -4.47
N GLU A 23 -4.84 -7.13 -5.54
CA GLU A 23 -5.85 -7.55 -6.51
C GLU A 23 -5.52 -8.89 -7.20
N THR A 24 -4.24 -9.26 -7.29
CA THR A 24 -3.77 -10.56 -7.82
C THR A 24 -3.52 -11.60 -6.72
N CYS A 25 -3.77 -11.29 -5.46
CA CYS A 25 -3.50 -12.18 -4.33
C CYS A 25 -4.68 -13.12 -4.04
N GLU A 26 -4.41 -14.40 -3.82
CA GLU A 26 -5.41 -15.42 -3.43
C GLU A 26 -6.21 -15.04 -2.16
N ASN A 27 -5.61 -14.23 -1.29
CA ASN A 27 -6.19 -13.79 -0.03
C ASN A 27 -6.96 -12.46 -0.15
N TYR A 28 -7.12 -11.92 -1.35
CA TYR A 28 -7.93 -10.73 -1.59
C TYR A 28 -9.37 -11.12 -1.92
N GLU A 29 -10.29 -10.55 -1.17
CA GLU A 29 -11.72 -10.70 -1.40
C GLU A 29 -12.19 -9.51 -2.23
N SER A 30 -12.25 -9.70 -3.56
CA SER A 30 -12.55 -8.66 -4.55
C SER A 30 -13.87 -7.96 -4.30
N ASP A 31 -14.88 -8.69 -3.85
CA ASP A 31 -16.26 -8.20 -3.70
C ASP A 31 -16.37 -7.12 -2.62
N ILE A 32 -15.55 -7.23 -1.57
CA ILE A 32 -15.53 -6.32 -0.41
C ILE A 32 -14.29 -5.43 -0.42
N GLY A 33 -13.25 -5.80 -1.18
CA GLY A 33 -11.98 -5.11 -1.25
C GLY A 33 -11.13 -5.26 0.03
N ARG A 34 -11.21 -6.41 0.70
CA ARG A 34 -10.47 -6.68 1.95
C ARG A 34 -9.49 -7.85 1.80
N CYS A 35 -8.48 -7.89 2.67
CA CYS A 35 -7.59 -9.05 2.78
C CYS A 35 -8.13 -10.04 3.82
N LYS A 36 -8.22 -11.32 3.47
CA LYS A 36 -8.68 -12.42 4.35
C LYS A 36 -7.72 -12.69 5.52
N LEU A 37 -6.44 -12.34 5.38
CA LEU A 37 -5.41 -12.60 6.42
C LEU A 37 -5.38 -11.53 7.51
N CYS A 38 -5.53 -10.25 7.15
CA CYS A 38 -5.45 -9.16 8.12
C CYS A 38 -6.77 -8.42 8.35
N GLY A 39 -7.83 -8.73 7.59
CA GLY A 39 -9.15 -8.11 7.71
C GLY A 39 -9.27 -6.66 7.23
N CYS A 40 -8.16 -6.01 6.88
CA CYS A 40 -8.20 -4.60 6.46
C CYS A 40 -8.79 -4.41 5.06
N PHE A 41 -9.48 -3.29 4.87
CA PHE A 41 -9.82 -2.76 3.55
C PHE A 41 -8.55 -2.30 2.82
N MET A 42 -8.27 -2.92 1.68
CA MET A 42 -6.98 -2.74 1.02
C MET A 42 -6.79 -1.33 0.47
N LYS A 43 -7.85 -0.69 -0.03
CA LYS A 43 -7.81 0.72 -0.46
C LYS A 43 -7.30 1.68 0.63
N PHE A 44 -7.53 1.37 1.91
CA PHE A 44 -7.02 2.16 3.02
C PHE A 44 -5.63 1.67 3.45
N LYS A 45 -5.47 0.36 3.64
CA LYS A 45 -4.22 -0.22 4.16
C LYS A 45 -3.01 0.10 3.28
N THR A 46 -3.16 0.11 1.95
CA THR A 46 -2.03 0.35 1.04
C THR A 46 -1.51 1.79 1.07
N VAL A 47 -2.35 2.75 1.49
CA VAL A 47 -1.99 4.17 1.61
C VAL A 47 -1.11 4.43 2.84
N PHE A 48 -1.23 3.61 3.90
CA PHE A 48 -0.46 3.79 5.12
C PHE A 48 1.03 3.44 4.90
N PRO A 49 1.96 4.39 5.09
CA PRO A 49 3.38 4.14 4.87
C PRO A 49 3.93 3.09 5.85
N SER A 50 3.47 3.11 7.10
CA SER A 50 3.86 2.18 8.17
C SER A 50 3.17 0.81 8.13
N ALA A 51 2.26 0.57 7.20
CA ALA A 51 1.64 -0.73 7.02
C ALA A 51 2.55 -1.67 6.22
N LYS A 52 2.37 -2.98 6.41
CA LYS A 52 3.02 -4.04 5.63
C LYS A 52 2.06 -5.17 5.28
N CYS A 53 2.40 -5.96 4.26
CA CYS A 53 1.67 -7.17 3.92
C CYS A 53 1.95 -8.28 4.95
N PRO A 54 0.96 -9.03 5.45
CA PRO A 54 1.21 -10.19 6.32
C PRO A 54 1.99 -11.31 5.62
N LEU A 55 2.01 -11.32 4.28
CA LEU A 55 2.80 -12.23 3.44
C LEU A 55 4.11 -11.62 2.96
N ASN A 56 4.48 -10.43 3.45
CA ASN A 56 5.67 -9.68 3.03
C ASN A 56 5.76 -9.41 1.50
N LYS A 57 4.63 -9.42 0.79
CA LYS A 57 4.57 -9.03 -0.65
C LYS A 57 4.90 -7.54 -0.89
N TRP A 58 4.82 -6.74 0.17
CA TRP A 58 5.20 -5.34 0.18
C TRP A 58 5.44 -4.90 1.63
N GLU A 59 6.38 -3.98 1.81
CA GLU A 59 6.90 -3.54 3.11
C GLU A 59 6.55 -2.09 3.43
N ILE A 60 6.93 -1.65 4.63
CA ILE A 60 6.81 -0.26 5.06
C ILE A 60 7.54 0.68 4.10
N TYR A 61 6.98 1.87 3.90
CA TYR A 61 7.59 2.94 3.13
C TYR A 61 7.90 4.10 4.07
N LYS A 62 9.12 4.63 3.97
CA LYS A 62 9.57 5.77 4.77
C LYS A 62 9.78 6.98 3.86
N ASP A 63 9.19 8.09 4.24
CA ASP A 63 9.31 9.32 3.48
C ASP A 63 10.66 9.98 3.72
N GLY A 64 11.46 10.12 2.67
CA GLY A 64 12.69 10.93 2.73
C GLY A 64 13.90 10.26 3.36
N GLU A 65 13.97 8.93 3.47
CA GLU A 65 15.27 8.27 3.58
C GLU A 65 15.98 8.37 2.22
N LYS A 66 17.06 9.17 2.19
CA LYS A 66 18.05 9.14 1.11
C LYS A 66 18.60 7.73 1.07
N GLU A 67 18.52 7.09 -0.09
CA GLU A 67 19.49 6.05 -0.46
C GLU A 67 20.85 6.70 -0.69
#